data_AF-A0A133U4D2-F1
#
_entry.id   AF-A0A133U4D2-F1
#
_cell.length_a   1.000
_cell.length_b   1.000
_cell.length_c   1.000
_cell.angle_alpha   90.00
_cell.angle_beta   90.00
_cell.angle_gamma   90.00
#
_symmetry.space_group_name_H-M   'P 1'
#
loop_
_entity.id
_entity.type
_entity.pdbx_description
1 polymer ?
#
loop_
_entity_poly.entity_id
_entity_poly.type
_entity_poly.pdbx_seq_one_letter_code
_entity_poly.pdbx_strand_id
1 'polypeptide(L)'
;MKKILVNGLAESAGKTASVLGLYSHLRKFGEVSLLKPLAGNNYWHDYPILVEGIREGRIYGKDAKLLSKASGVKEEIVNPLHKLWTPSKLAGTGGTAENTVMLDRIYDGEKIHALLNSQIKISTGIFPFLENVDNLEKYSDEKEHNRLVESIYPEAFQNSRSEVKGSDFLIIESYSKIAIPYPVSDVDLVFTVEPGRAYLSDGEKFEEAESLALEIYAEYGFEETRAGKCLEAINSEAFTIFPIDLETAPPEGGYVEYEDLAGAVIRQLENDPAD
;
A
#
# COMPACT_ATOMS: atom_id res chain seq x y z
N MET A 1 5.67 -8.44 -17.35
CA MET A 1 5.27 -7.38 -16.41
C MET A 1 6.38 -7.22 -15.39
N LYS A 2 6.99 -6.03 -15.35
CA LYS A 2 8.03 -5.66 -14.38
C LYS A 2 7.39 -5.03 -13.14
N LYS A 3 7.72 -5.52 -11.94
CA LYS A 3 7.17 -5.10 -10.64
C LYS A 3 8.12 -4.13 -9.96
N ILE A 4 7.61 -2.94 -9.65
CA ILE A 4 8.36 -1.87 -9.01
C ILE A 4 7.68 -1.58 -7.66
N LEU A 5 8.37 -1.84 -6.56
CA LEU A 5 7.90 -1.53 -5.22
C LEU A 5 8.34 -0.13 -4.80
N VAL A 6 7.43 0.68 -4.29
CA VAL A 6 7.73 1.98 -3.69
C VAL A 6 7.42 1.90 -2.20
N ASN A 7 8.45 1.82 -1.37
CA ASN A 7 8.36 1.82 0.09
C ASN A 7 8.96 3.12 0.67
N GLY A 8 8.96 3.29 2.00
CA GLY A 8 9.42 4.55 2.59
C GLY A 8 10.05 4.43 3.97
N LEU A 9 10.97 5.37 4.26
CA LEU A 9 11.63 5.50 5.57
C LEU A 9 10.74 6.20 6.62
N ALA A 10 9.64 6.78 6.17
CA ALA A 10 8.61 7.42 6.98
C ALA A 10 7.21 7.12 6.47
N GLU A 11 6.21 7.30 7.33
CA GLU A 11 4.79 7.14 6.94
C GLU A 11 4.44 8.14 5.83
N SER A 12 4.73 9.42 6.05
CA SER A 12 4.63 10.51 5.07
C SER A 12 5.95 10.74 4.32
N ALA A 13 6.51 9.69 3.71
CA ALA A 13 7.78 9.77 2.98
C ALA A 13 7.67 10.32 1.55
N GLY A 14 6.46 10.54 1.03
CA GLY A 14 6.24 10.92 -0.38
C GLY A 14 6.02 9.73 -1.32
N LYS A 15 5.66 8.54 -0.80
CA LYS A 15 5.43 7.32 -1.60
C LYS A 15 4.42 7.54 -2.72
N THR A 16 3.21 8.04 -2.40
CA THR A 16 2.14 8.30 -3.38
C THR A 16 2.58 9.26 -4.48
N ALA A 17 3.34 10.30 -4.11
CA ALA A 17 3.89 11.24 -5.08
C ALA A 17 4.90 10.56 -6.01
N SER A 18 5.78 9.73 -5.47
CA SER A 18 6.75 8.98 -6.27
C SER A 18 6.11 7.93 -7.18
N VAL A 19 5.07 7.24 -6.71
CA VAL A 19 4.28 6.31 -7.53
C VAL A 19 3.64 7.05 -8.72
N LEU A 20 3.00 8.19 -8.49
CA LEU A 20 2.36 8.98 -9.55
C LEU A 20 3.38 9.65 -10.49
N GLY A 21 4.52 10.07 -9.94
CA GLY A 21 5.68 10.54 -10.70
C GLY A 21 6.17 9.50 -11.70
N LEU A 22 6.51 8.31 -11.20
CA LEU A 22 6.93 7.16 -12.02
C LEU A 22 5.86 6.77 -13.04
N TYR A 23 4.61 6.65 -12.60
CA TYR A 23 3.47 6.35 -13.47
C TYR A 23 3.38 7.29 -14.67
N SER A 24 3.54 8.60 -14.44
CA SER A 24 3.41 9.62 -15.49
C SER A 24 4.47 9.49 -16.60
N HIS A 25 5.63 8.90 -16.31
CA HIS A 25 6.71 8.71 -17.27
C HIS A 25 6.75 7.30 -17.86
N LEU A 26 6.58 6.26 -17.04
CA LEU A 26 6.63 4.87 -17.50
C LEU A 26 5.52 4.54 -18.50
N ARG A 27 4.40 5.27 -18.46
CA ARG A 27 3.33 5.17 -19.47
C ARG A 27 3.74 5.52 -20.89
N LYS A 28 4.89 6.20 -21.07
CA LYS A 28 5.47 6.47 -22.40
C LYS A 28 6.15 5.22 -23.00
N PHE A 29 6.44 4.23 -22.16
CA PHE A 29 7.17 3.01 -22.51
C PHE A 29 6.31 1.75 -22.49
N GLY A 30 5.10 1.81 -21.94
CA GLY A 30 4.18 0.67 -21.88
C GLY A 30 2.95 0.93 -21.01
N GLU A 31 2.09 -0.07 -20.90
CA GLU A 31 0.96 -0.05 -19.98
C GLU A 31 1.44 -0.15 -18.52
N VAL A 32 0.86 0.67 -17.63
CA VAL A 32 1.28 0.74 -16.22
C VAL A 32 0.07 0.55 -15.31
N SER A 33 0.17 -0.44 -14.43
CA SER A 33 -0.81 -0.72 -13.39
C SER A 33 -0.33 -0.19 -12.03
N LEU A 34 -1.27 0.23 -11.19
CA LEU A 34 -1.00 0.79 -9.86
C LEU A 34 -1.71 -0.04 -8.80
N LEU A 35 -0.99 -0.44 -7.74
CA LEU A 35 -1.56 -1.09 -6.57
C LEU A 35 -1.04 -0.46 -5.29
N LYS A 36 -1.88 -0.40 -4.27
CA LYS A 36 -1.52 -0.17 -2.87
C LYS A 36 -2.17 -1.30 -2.06
N PRO A 37 -1.53 -2.48 -1.99
CA PRO A 37 -2.19 -3.73 -1.58
C PRO A 37 -2.91 -3.60 -0.24
N LEU A 38 -2.22 -2.97 0.72
CA LEU A 38 -2.71 -2.64 2.04
C LEU A 38 -2.66 -1.13 2.26
N ALA A 39 -3.69 -0.61 2.91
CA ALA A 39 -3.71 0.75 3.42
C ALA A 39 -4.47 0.79 4.74
N GLY A 40 -4.50 1.96 5.37
CA GLY A 40 -5.35 2.17 6.52
C GLY A 40 -5.63 3.64 6.75
N ASN A 41 -6.75 3.89 7.39
CA ASN A 41 -7.17 5.20 7.87
C ASN A 41 -7.48 5.08 9.35
N ASN A 42 -7.37 6.18 10.08
CA ASN A 42 -7.88 6.31 11.42
C ASN A 42 -9.27 6.97 11.41
N TYR A 43 -10.24 6.31 12.02
CA TYR A 43 -11.64 6.73 12.12
C TYR A 43 -11.82 8.17 12.64
N TRP A 44 -10.90 8.63 13.50
CA TRP A 44 -10.93 9.98 14.04
C TRP A 44 -10.05 10.96 13.27
N HIS A 45 -8.81 10.59 12.96
CA HIS A 45 -7.83 11.52 12.37
C HIS A 45 -8.02 11.72 10.87
N ASP A 46 -8.53 10.72 10.15
CA ASP A 46 -8.73 10.75 8.69
C ASP A 46 -10.21 10.95 8.34
N TYR A 47 -10.95 11.63 9.23
CA TYR A 47 -12.38 11.87 9.12
C TYR A 47 -12.85 12.40 7.75
N PRO A 48 -12.17 13.36 7.08
CA PRO A 48 -12.65 13.90 5.81
C PRO A 48 -12.81 12.86 4.70
N ILE A 49 -11.78 12.02 4.47
CA ILE A 49 -11.81 10.99 3.41
C ILE A 49 -12.73 9.84 3.80
N LEU A 50 -12.78 9.50 5.10
CA LEU A 50 -13.67 8.45 5.58
C LEU A 50 -15.14 8.83 5.47
N VAL A 51 -15.54 10.05 5.81
CA VAL A 51 -16.92 10.51 5.68
C VAL A 51 -17.36 10.54 4.22
N GLU A 52 -16.46 10.96 3.33
CA GLU A 52 -16.72 10.91 1.89
C GLU A 52 -17.05 9.48 1.45
N GLY A 53 -16.16 8.51 1.72
CA GLY A 53 -16.37 7.11 1.33
C GLY A 53 -17.59 6.48 2.02
N ILE A 54 -17.77 6.69 3.32
CA ILE A 54 -18.85 6.06 4.08
C ILE A 54 -20.22 6.58 3.63
N ARG A 55 -20.35 7.83 3.18
CA ARG A 55 -21.62 8.32 2.60
C ARG A 55 -22.06 7.54 1.37
N GLU A 56 -21.11 6.94 0.65
CA GLU A 56 -21.35 6.04 -0.48
C GLU A 56 -21.37 4.57 -0.04
N GLY A 57 -21.26 4.32 1.26
CA GLY A 57 -21.14 2.99 1.86
C GLY A 57 -19.87 2.25 1.46
N ARG A 58 -18.76 2.98 1.33
CA ARG A 58 -17.44 2.48 0.92
C ARG A 58 -16.36 2.91 1.92
N ILE A 59 -15.21 2.24 1.90
CA ILE A 59 -14.02 2.62 2.67
C ILE A 59 -12.75 2.48 1.82
N TYR A 60 -12.07 3.60 1.63
CA TYR A 60 -10.77 3.71 0.97
C TYR A 60 -10.00 4.93 1.50
N GLY A 61 -8.69 4.98 1.25
CA GLY A 61 -7.81 6.07 1.68
C GLY A 61 -7.57 7.12 0.59
N LYS A 62 -6.92 8.22 0.98
CA LYS A 62 -6.53 9.29 0.05
C LYS A 62 -5.62 8.76 -1.07
N ASP A 63 -4.67 7.90 -0.73
CA ASP A 63 -3.74 7.31 -1.70
C ASP A 63 -4.49 6.48 -2.74
N ALA A 64 -5.36 5.56 -2.31
CA ALA A 64 -6.16 4.72 -3.21
C ALA A 64 -7.01 5.57 -4.18
N LYS A 65 -7.60 6.68 -3.69
CA LYS A 65 -8.36 7.63 -4.52
C LYS A 65 -7.49 8.30 -5.58
N LEU A 66 -6.28 8.72 -5.23
CA LEU A 66 -5.35 9.36 -6.17
C LEU A 66 -4.85 8.37 -7.23
N LEU A 67 -4.47 7.16 -6.81
CA LEU A 67 -4.04 6.09 -7.70
C LEU A 67 -5.18 5.65 -8.64
N SER A 68 -6.40 5.49 -8.11
CA SER A 68 -7.62 5.20 -8.89
C SER A 68 -7.88 6.25 -9.96
N LYS A 69 -7.85 7.54 -9.57
CA LYS A 69 -8.00 8.65 -10.50
C LYS A 69 -6.96 8.63 -11.63
N ALA A 70 -5.72 8.24 -11.32
CA ALA A 70 -4.64 8.19 -12.29
C ALA A 70 -4.77 7.00 -13.26
N SER A 71 -5.07 5.80 -12.74
CA SER A 71 -5.14 4.56 -13.52
C SER A 71 -6.50 4.30 -14.19
N GLY A 72 -7.57 4.93 -13.70
CA GLY A 72 -8.95 4.60 -14.08
C GLY A 72 -9.48 3.31 -13.45
N VAL A 73 -8.70 2.69 -12.55
CA VAL A 73 -9.06 1.45 -11.85
C VAL A 73 -9.73 1.79 -10.52
N LYS A 74 -10.83 1.10 -10.18
CA LYS A 74 -11.61 1.34 -8.96
C LYS A 74 -10.74 1.27 -7.69
N GLU A 75 -11.04 2.11 -6.70
CA GLU A 75 -10.27 2.22 -5.45
C GLU A 75 -10.09 0.88 -4.72
N GLU A 76 -11.13 0.03 -4.68
CA GLU A 76 -11.07 -1.27 -4.01
C GLU A 76 -10.23 -2.31 -4.76
N ILE A 77 -10.06 -2.16 -6.09
CA ILE A 77 -9.11 -2.99 -6.86
C ILE A 77 -7.68 -2.49 -6.62
N VAL A 78 -7.48 -1.17 -6.63
CA VAL A 78 -6.16 -0.58 -6.32
C VAL A 78 -5.72 -0.91 -4.90
N ASN A 79 -6.66 -0.87 -3.95
CA ASN A 79 -6.44 -1.12 -2.53
C ASN A 79 -7.40 -2.19 -1.99
N PRO A 80 -7.13 -3.49 -2.25
CA PRO A 80 -8.01 -4.59 -1.84
C PRO A 80 -8.10 -4.81 -0.34
N LEU A 81 -7.09 -4.37 0.43
CA LEU A 81 -7.01 -4.57 1.86
C LEU A 81 -6.92 -3.21 2.58
N HIS A 82 -7.82 -2.93 3.51
CA HIS A 82 -7.84 -1.66 4.20
C HIS A 82 -8.23 -1.78 5.66
N LYS A 83 -7.32 -1.35 6.53
CA LYS A 83 -7.53 -1.35 7.98
C LYS A 83 -8.10 -0.01 8.43
N LEU A 84 -9.25 -0.05 9.10
CA LEU A 84 -9.78 1.10 9.80
C LEU A 84 -9.33 1.02 11.26
N TRP A 85 -8.52 1.98 11.68
CA TRP A 85 -8.05 2.13 13.05
C TRP A 85 -8.97 3.08 13.80
N THR A 86 -8.98 3.01 15.12
CA THR A 86 -9.62 4.02 15.98
C THR A 86 -8.77 4.27 17.21
N PRO A 87 -8.74 5.49 17.77
CA PRO A 87 -8.12 5.72 19.07
C PRO A 87 -8.72 4.79 20.13
N SER A 88 -7.88 4.10 20.90
CA SER A 88 -8.33 3.08 21.87
C SER A 88 -9.29 3.65 22.92
N LYS A 89 -9.10 4.93 23.30
CA LYS A 89 -10.00 5.66 24.20
C LYS A 89 -11.43 5.78 23.65
N LEU A 90 -11.58 5.96 22.33
CA LEU A 90 -12.89 5.99 21.67
C LEU A 90 -13.45 4.58 21.48
N ALA A 91 -12.57 3.61 21.21
CA ALA A 91 -12.95 2.22 21.03
C ALA A 91 -13.58 1.60 22.29
N GLY A 92 -13.27 2.18 23.46
CA GLY A 92 -13.66 1.63 24.76
C GLY A 92 -12.80 0.42 25.15
N THR A 93 -11.70 0.19 24.45
CA THR A 93 -10.74 -0.86 24.78
C THR A 93 -9.80 -0.34 25.87
N GLY A 94 -9.71 -1.06 26.99
CA GLY A 94 -8.84 -0.69 28.12
C GLY A 94 -7.34 -0.89 27.87
N GLY A 95 -6.94 -1.00 26.60
CA GLY A 95 -5.57 -1.26 26.19
C GLY A 95 -4.66 -0.04 26.33
N THR A 96 -3.35 -0.29 26.36
CA THR A 96 -2.31 0.76 26.45
C THR A 96 -1.91 1.31 25.08
N ALA A 97 -2.23 0.62 23.99
CA ALA A 97 -1.96 1.09 22.63
C ALA A 97 -2.77 2.35 22.32
N GLU A 98 -2.18 3.29 21.58
CA GLU A 98 -2.87 4.54 21.20
C GLU A 98 -4.08 4.29 20.29
N ASN A 99 -3.93 3.32 19.38
CA ASN A 99 -4.95 2.94 18.40
C ASN A 99 -5.19 1.43 18.45
N THR A 100 -6.39 1.03 18.02
CA THR A 100 -6.79 -0.37 17.86
C THR A 100 -7.53 -0.54 16.54
N VAL A 101 -7.43 -1.73 15.93
CA VAL A 101 -8.13 -2.04 14.68
C VAL A 101 -9.62 -2.13 14.95
N MET A 102 -10.40 -1.27 14.29
CA MET A 102 -11.86 -1.27 14.31
C MET A 102 -12.41 -2.35 13.39
N LEU A 103 -11.97 -2.34 12.14
CA LEU A 103 -12.33 -3.34 11.15
C LEU A 103 -11.29 -3.41 10.03
N ASP A 104 -11.27 -4.52 9.33
CA ASP A 104 -10.62 -4.64 8.03
C ASP A 104 -11.70 -4.68 6.95
N ARG A 105 -11.50 -3.93 5.86
CA ARG A 105 -12.28 -4.04 4.62
C ARG A 105 -11.45 -4.81 3.60
N ILE A 106 -12.04 -5.85 3.02
CA ILE A 106 -11.40 -6.73 2.04
C ILE A 106 -12.26 -6.74 0.78
N TYR A 107 -11.65 -6.51 -0.38
CA TYR A 107 -12.28 -6.75 -1.68
C TYR A 107 -11.65 -7.99 -2.31
N ASP A 108 -12.45 -9.02 -2.55
CA ASP A 108 -11.96 -10.30 -3.07
C ASP A 108 -11.93 -10.36 -4.61
N GLY A 109 -12.24 -9.28 -5.31
CA GLY A 109 -12.42 -9.26 -6.77
C GLY A 109 -13.87 -9.21 -7.22
N GLU A 110 -14.81 -9.60 -6.36
CA GLU A 110 -16.26 -9.57 -6.64
C GLU A 110 -17.05 -8.93 -5.50
N LYS A 111 -16.72 -9.27 -4.25
CA LYS A 111 -17.45 -8.95 -3.03
C LYS A 111 -16.61 -8.15 -2.05
N ILE A 112 -17.30 -7.42 -1.21
CA ILE A 112 -16.74 -6.69 -0.07
C ILE A 112 -16.98 -7.50 1.20
N HIS A 113 -15.90 -7.87 1.86
CA HIS A 113 -15.90 -8.50 3.18
C HIS A 113 -15.44 -7.50 4.23
N ALA A 114 -15.95 -7.66 5.45
CA ALA A 114 -15.46 -6.94 6.62
C ALA A 114 -15.13 -7.90 7.76
N LEU A 115 -13.94 -7.74 8.33
CA LEU A 115 -13.57 -8.36 9.61
C LEU A 115 -13.71 -7.31 10.69
N LEU A 116 -14.66 -7.50 11.60
CA LEU A 116 -15.04 -6.51 12.60
C LEU A 116 -14.56 -6.92 14.00
N ASN A 117 -13.84 -6.03 14.66
CA ASN A 117 -13.41 -6.24 16.03
C ASN A 117 -14.62 -6.16 16.98
N SER A 118 -15.01 -7.29 17.56
CA SER A 118 -16.16 -7.38 18.47
C SER A 118 -15.95 -6.70 19.83
N GLN A 119 -14.71 -6.35 20.18
CA GLN A 119 -14.38 -5.70 21.44
C GLN A 119 -14.58 -4.17 21.41
N ILE A 120 -14.88 -3.61 20.23
CA ILE A 120 -14.94 -2.16 20.03
C ILE A 120 -16.37 -1.67 20.00
N LYS A 121 -16.60 -0.50 20.63
CA LYS A 121 -17.86 0.23 20.50
C LYS A 121 -17.91 0.91 19.13
N ILE A 122 -18.81 0.42 18.28
CA ILE A 122 -19.02 0.94 16.94
C ILE A 122 -19.93 2.16 17.00
N SER A 123 -19.55 3.24 16.32
CA SER A 123 -20.42 4.40 16.11
C SER A 123 -21.42 4.13 14.99
N THR A 124 -22.61 4.75 15.06
CA THR A 124 -23.60 4.65 13.97
C THR A 124 -23.10 5.21 12.65
N GLY A 125 -22.06 6.06 12.68
CA GLY A 125 -21.46 6.65 11.50
C GLY A 125 -20.85 5.65 10.52
N ILE A 126 -20.53 4.42 10.93
CA ILE A 126 -19.99 3.39 10.03
C ILE A 126 -21.08 2.54 9.36
N PHE A 127 -22.33 2.62 9.82
CA PHE A 127 -23.40 1.72 9.38
C PHE A 127 -23.65 1.74 7.87
N PRO A 128 -23.59 2.88 7.16
CA PRO A 128 -23.74 2.86 5.71
C PRO A 128 -22.73 1.96 4.99
N PHE A 129 -21.51 1.82 5.51
CA PHE A 129 -20.54 0.86 4.97
C PHE A 129 -20.93 -0.57 5.35
N LEU A 130 -21.27 -0.83 6.62
CA LEU A 130 -21.65 -2.18 7.09
C LEU A 130 -22.93 -2.72 6.43
N GLU A 131 -23.83 -1.85 5.97
CA GLU A 131 -25.02 -2.24 5.21
C GLU A 131 -24.71 -2.66 3.77
N ASN A 132 -23.53 -2.27 3.26
CA ASN A 132 -23.08 -2.55 1.90
C ASN A 132 -22.03 -3.67 1.81
N VAL A 133 -21.63 -4.29 2.93
CA VAL A 133 -20.72 -5.44 2.88
C VAL A 133 -21.49 -6.72 2.57
N ASP A 134 -20.92 -7.57 1.72
CA ASP A 134 -21.50 -8.86 1.35
C ASP A 134 -21.33 -9.88 2.48
N ASN A 135 -20.18 -9.86 3.15
CA ASN A 135 -19.87 -10.74 4.27
C ASN A 135 -19.30 -9.96 5.44
N LEU A 136 -19.84 -10.20 6.64
CA LEU A 136 -19.38 -9.60 7.88
C LEU A 136 -19.00 -10.70 8.86
N GLU A 137 -17.71 -10.82 9.12
CA GLU A 137 -17.17 -11.70 10.15
C GLU A 137 -16.70 -10.88 11.35
N LYS A 138 -16.79 -11.47 12.55
CA LYS A 138 -16.37 -10.82 13.78
C LYS A 138 -15.27 -11.62 14.42
N TYR A 139 -14.28 -10.92 14.94
CA TYR A 139 -13.21 -11.52 15.75
C TYR A 139 -13.17 -10.88 17.13
N SER A 140 -12.63 -11.62 18.09
CA SER A 140 -12.61 -11.26 19.51
C SER A 140 -11.22 -11.02 20.07
N ASP A 141 -10.20 -11.54 19.39
CA ASP A 141 -8.79 -11.36 19.73
C ASP A 141 -7.89 -11.35 18.48
N GLU A 142 -6.62 -11.02 18.70
CA GLU A 142 -5.59 -10.92 17.66
C GLU A 142 -5.30 -12.28 16.98
N LYS A 143 -5.40 -13.39 17.72
CA LYS A 143 -5.15 -14.73 17.16
C LYS A 143 -6.26 -15.14 16.20
N GLU A 144 -7.50 -14.81 16.51
CA GLU A 144 -8.63 -14.99 15.60
C GLU A 144 -8.53 -14.06 14.39
N HIS A 145 -8.14 -12.80 14.61
CA HIS A 145 -7.90 -11.85 13.53
C HIS A 145 -6.82 -12.34 12.55
N ASN A 146 -5.65 -12.75 13.04
CA ASN A 146 -4.55 -13.23 12.20
C ASN A 146 -4.95 -14.46 11.38
N ARG A 147 -5.69 -15.41 11.96
CA ARG A 147 -6.20 -16.58 11.21
C ARG A 147 -7.13 -16.19 10.07
N LEU A 148 -8.02 -15.22 10.30
CA LEU A 148 -8.92 -14.72 9.26
C LEU A 148 -8.16 -13.98 8.16
N VAL A 149 -7.22 -13.12 8.55
CA VAL A 149 -6.31 -12.40 7.65
C VAL A 149 -5.55 -13.38 6.75
N GLU A 150 -4.88 -14.39 7.33
CA GLU A 150 -4.14 -15.43 6.59
C GLU A 150 -5.04 -16.20 5.61
N SER A 151 -6.32 -16.37 5.94
CA SER A 151 -7.26 -17.10 5.07
C SER A 151 -7.75 -16.29 3.86
N ILE A 152 -7.91 -14.96 3.99
CA ILE A 152 -8.61 -14.15 2.98
C ILE A 152 -7.72 -13.13 2.26
N TYR A 153 -6.68 -12.60 2.92
CA TYR A 153 -5.83 -11.56 2.33
C TYR A 153 -5.09 -12.01 1.07
N PRO A 154 -4.50 -13.24 1.03
CA PRO A 154 -3.74 -13.67 -0.14
C PRO A 154 -4.59 -13.73 -1.41
N GLU A 155 -5.78 -14.34 -1.33
CA GLU A 155 -6.68 -14.46 -2.47
C GLU A 155 -7.19 -13.10 -2.94
N ALA A 156 -7.61 -12.24 -2.01
CA ALA A 156 -8.05 -10.88 -2.33
C ALA A 156 -6.98 -10.04 -3.05
N PHE A 157 -5.72 -10.15 -2.60
CA PHE A 157 -4.59 -9.51 -3.27
C PHE A 157 -4.36 -10.10 -4.68
N GLN A 158 -4.36 -11.42 -4.83
CA GLN A 158 -4.12 -12.06 -6.13
C GLN A 158 -5.22 -11.74 -7.14
N ASN A 159 -6.47 -11.63 -6.70
CA ASN A 159 -7.59 -11.28 -7.57
C ASN A 159 -7.47 -9.83 -8.05
N SER A 160 -7.15 -8.89 -7.17
CA SER A 160 -6.89 -7.51 -7.57
C SER A 160 -5.66 -7.36 -8.47
N ARG A 161 -4.60 -8.14 -8.22
CA ARG A 161 -3.44 -8.22 -9.12
C ARG A 161 -3.82 -8.79 -10.50
N SER A 162 -4.77 -9.73 -10.54
CA SER A 162 -5.25 -10.34 -11.79
C SER A 162 -6.10 -9.38 -12.62
N GLU A 163 -6.88 -8.51 -11.99
CA GLU A 163 -7.63 -7.44 -12.67
C GLU A 163 -6.72 -6.43 -13.38
N VAL A 164 -5.51 -6.24 -12.86
CA VAL A 164 -4.51 -5.35 -13.45
C VAL A 164 -3.45 -6.09 -14.27
N LYS A 165 -3.69 -7.38 -14.56
CA LYS A 165 -2.79 -8.25 -15.33
C LYS A 165 -2.89 -7.92 -16.83
N GLY A 166 -1.75 -7.69 -17.45
CA GLY A 166 -1.65 -7.32 -18.86
C GLY A 166 -0.73 -6.14 -19.09
N SER A 167 -0.42 -5.38 -18.03
CA SER A 167 0.49 -4.25 -18.10
C SER A 167 1.96 -4.67 -18.27
N ASP A 168 2.72 -3.79 -18.91
CA ASP A 168 4.18 -3.90 -18.99
C ASP A 168 4.82 -3.68 -17.62
N PHE A 169 4.26 -2.75 -16.83
CA PHE A 169 4.74 -2.38 -15.51
C PHE A 169 3.63 -2.49 -14.45
N LEU A 170 4.02 -2.87 -13.23
CA LEU A 170 3.19 -2.83 -12.04
C LEU A 170 3.93 -2.05 -10.95
N ILE A 171 3.40 -0.88 -10.57
CA ILE A 171 3.94 -0.08 -9.46
C ILE A 171 3.11 -0.37 -8.20
N ILE A 172 3.80 -0.79 -7.14
CA ILE A 172 3.20 -1.22 -5.88
C ILE A 172 3.61 -0.21 -4.79
N GLU A 173 2.66 0.47 -4.16
CA GLU A 173 2.90 1.35 -3.04
C GLU A 173 2.79 0.60 -1.70
N SER A 174 3.81 0.68 -0.85
CA SER A 174 3.76 0.05 0.47
C SER A 174 2.93 0.85 1.48
N TYR A 175 2.53 0.17 2.56
CA TYR A 175 1.88 0.77 3.71
C TYR A 175 2.91 1.18 4.77
N SER A 176 2.73 2.37 5.36
CA SER A 176 3.59 2.87 6.45
C SER A 176 5.09 2.85 6.10
N LYS A 177 5.92 2.20 6.92
CA LYS A 177 7.38 2.05 6.77
C LYS A 177 7.81 0.63 6.44
N ILE A 178 6.86 -0.22 6.02
CA ILE A 178 7.10 -1.63 5.74
C ILE A 178 8.05 -1.74 4.54
N ALA A 179 9.03 -2.64 4.66
CA ALA A 179 9.99 -2.93 3.61
C ALA A 179 9.30 -3.55 2.39
N ILE A 180 8.70 -4.74 2.56
CA ILE A 180 7.91 -5.44 1.54
C ILE A 180 6.55 -5.80 2.16
N PRO A 181 5.44 -5.26 1.64
CA PRO A 181 4.14 -5.50 2.24
C PRO A 181 3.64 -6.90 1.92
N TYR A 182 3.16 -7.65 2.92
CA TYR A 182 2.52 -8.93 2.65
C TYR A 182 1.27 -8.75 1.75
N PRO A 183 1.02 -9.62 0.74
CA PRO A 183 1.81 -10.78 0.31
C PRO A 183 2.61 -10.51 -1.00
N VAL A 184 3.23 -9.34 -1.13
CA VAL A 184 4.05 -8.97 -2.29
C VAL A 184 5.36 -9.75 -2.30
N SER A 185 5.77 -10.22 -3.47
CA SER A 185 7.04 -10.93 -3.71
C SER A 185 7.50 -10.78 -5.18
N ASP A 186 8.72 -11.22 -5.45
CA ASP A 186 9.43 -11.20 -6.74
C ASP A 186 9.33 -9.82 -7.39
N VAL A 187 9.72 -8.78 -6.64
CA VAL A 187 9.84 -7.42 -7.17
C VAL A 187 11.11 -7.29 -8.00
N ASP A 188 11.04 -6.62 -9.14
CA ASP A 188 12.23 -6.39 -9.99
C ASP A 188 13.07 -5.23 -9.46
N LEU A 189 12.40 -4.18 -8.94
CA LEU A 189 13.04 -2.97 -8.43
C LEU A 189 12.34 -2.46 -7.18
N VAL A 190 13.12 -1.85 -6.27
CA VAL A 190 12.60 -1.17 -5.08
C VAL A 190 13.05 0.29 -5.07
N PHE A 191 12.07 1.19 -4.94
CA PHE A 191 12.27 2.59 -4.61
C PHE A 191 11.96 2.83 -3.14
N THR A 192 13.02 3.03 -2.36
CA THR A 192 12.87 3.49 -0.98
C THR A 192 12.87 5.01 -0.96
N VAL A 193 11.81 5.62 -0.45
CA VAL A 193 11.67 7.09 -0.45
C VAL A 193 11.71 7.70 0.94
N GLU A 194 12.20 8.93 0.99
CA GLU A 194 12.11 9.83 2.14
C GLU A 194 11.96 11.28 1.64
N PRO A 195 11.62 12.25 2.49
CA PRO A 195 11.50 13.64 2.06
C PRO A 195 12.74 14.14 1.31
N GLY A 196 12.57 14.44 0.02
CA GLY A 196 13.62 14.97 -0.85
C GLY A 196 14.51 13.94 -1.54
N ARG A 197 14.37 12.64 -1.23
CA ARG A 197 15.24 11.58 -1.79
C ARG A 197 14.51 10.29 -2.13
N ALA A 198 15.02 9.61 -3.16
CA ALA A 198 14.65 8.24 -3.50
C ALA A 198 15.92 7.41 -3.69
N TYR A 199 15.87 6.15 -3.28
CA TYR A 199 16.94 5.17 -3.43
C TYR A 199 16.43 4.03 -4.31
N LEU A 200 17.05 3.83 -5.46
CA LEU A 200 16.75 2.74 -6.38
C LEU A 200 17.64 1.55 -6.08
N SER A 201 17.01 0.42 -5.80
CA SER A 201 17.63 -0.85 -5.47
C SER A 201 17.16 -1.95 -6.41
N ASP A 202 18.05 -2.90 -6.65
CA ASP A 202 17.74 -4.20 -7.23
C ASP A 202 16.75 -4.96 -6.33
N GLY A 203 15.71 -5.54 -6.93
CA GLY A 203 14.62 -6.15 -6.18
C GLY A 203 15.00 -7.45 -5.47
N GLU A 204 15.75 -8.34 -6.13
CA GLU A 204 16.21 -9.60 -5.55
C GLU A 204 17.10 -9.34 -4.33
N LYS A 205 18.07 -8.42 -4.45
CA LYS A 205 18.94 -8.06 -3.31
C LYS A 205 18.17 -7.41 -2.16
N PHE A 206 17.10 -6.66 -2.47
CA PHE A 206 16.26 -6.07 -1.44
C PHE A 206 15.44 -7.14 -0.70
N GLU A 207 14.89 -8.12 -1.42
CA GLU A 207 14.19 -9.29 -0.85
C GLU A 207 15.11 -10.18 0.00
N GLU A 208 16.35 -10.40 -0.43
CA GLU A 208 17.37 -11.09 0.37
C GLU A 208 17.68 -10.35 1.67
N ALA A 209 17.87 -9.02 1.59
CA ALA A 209 18.12 -8.18 2.77
C ALA A 209 16.92 -8.16 3.72
N GLU A 210 15.70 -8.17 3.19
CA GLU A 210 14.46 -8.26 3.96
C GLU A 210 14.33 -9.61 4.68
N SER A 211 14.56 -10.71 3.96
CA SER A 211 14.52 -12.06 4.51
C SER A 211 15.51 -12.23 5.67
N LEU A 212 16.76 -11.77 5.48
CA LEU A 212 17.78 -11.82 6.54
C LEU A 212 17.38 -10.96 7.75
N ALA A 213 16.81 -9.77 7.52
CA ALA A 213 16.34 -8.93 8.61
C ALA A 213 15.16 -9.58 9.34
N LEU A 214 14.20 -10.17 8.63
CA LEU A 214 13.06 -10.88 9.22
C LEU A 214 13.54 -12.03 10.11
N GLU A 215 14.48 -12.86 9.68
CA GLU A 215 15.02 -13.95 10.49
C GLU A 215 15.59 -13.45 11.83
N ILE A 216 16.32 -12.32 11.80
CA ILE A 216 16.90 -11.71 13.02
C ILE A 216 15.80 -11.15 13.93
N TYR A 217 14.78 -10.49 13.37
CA TYR A 217 13.76 -9.79 14.16
C TYR A 217 12.56 -10.68 14.55
N ALA A 218 12.35 -11.81 13.87
CA ALA A 218 11.32 -12.80 14.22
C ALA A 218 11.54 -13.35 15.64
N GLU A 219 12.79 -13.51 16.08
CA GLU A 219 13.12 -13.87 17.47
C GLU A 219 12.59 -12.87 18.51
N TYR A 220 12.33 -11.63 18.09
CA TYR A 220 11.78 -10.55 18.92
C TYR A 220 10.28 -10.32 18.69
N GLY A 221 9.61 -11.19 17.92
CA GLY A 221 8.17 -11.13 17.66
C GLY A 221 7.75 -10.12 16.59
N PHE A 222 8.65 -9.71 15.70
CA PHE A 222 8.29 -8.91 14.53
C PHE A 222 7.91 -9.80 13.34
N GLU A 223 6.75 -9.51 12.73
CA GLU A 223 6.25 -10.23 11.55
C GLU A 223 6.52 -9.48 10.24
N GLU A 224 7.00 -8.23 10.30
CA GLU A 224 7.36 -7.39 9.16
C GLU A 224 8.63 -6.59 9.46
N THR A 225 9.42 -6.28 8.43
CA THR A 225 10.62 -5.42 8.56
C THR A 225 10.35 -3.99 8.08
N ARG A 226 11.22 -3.07 8.53
CA ARG A 226 11.19 -1.67 8.11
C ARG A 226 12.13 -1.44 6.95
N ALA A 227 11.68 -0.66 5.95
CA ALA A 227 12.44 -0.37 4.73
C ALA A 227 13.89 0.11 5.00
N GLY A 228 14.07 0.93 6.04
CA GLY A 228 15.40 1.43 6.40
C GLY A 228 16.40 0.33 6.79
N LYS A 229 15.95 -0.80 7.34
CA LYS A 229 16.83 -1.91 7.71
C LYS A 229 17.36 -2.66 6.49
N CYS A 230 16.52 -2.84 5.48
CA CYS A 230 16.93 -3.43 4.21
C CYS A 230 17.86 -2.47 3.47
N LEU A 231 17.52 -1.18 3.43
CA LEU A 231 18.32 -0.17 2.72
C LEU A 231 19.74 -0.02 3.29
N GLU A 232 19.92 -0.15 4.61
CA GLU A 232 21.24 -0.14 5.26
C GLU A 232 22.15 -1.29 4.81
N ALA A 233 21.59 -2.40 4.32
CA ALA A 233 22.31 -3.62 3.98
C ALA A 233 22.69 -3.74 2.49
N ILE A 234 22.23 -2.81 1.63
CA ILE A 234 22.38 -2.92 0.18
C ILE A 234 22.93 -1.62 -0.44
N ASN A 235 23.53 -1.75 -1.63
CA ASN A 235 23.91 -0.59 -2.43
C ASN A 235 22.71 -0.12 -3.26
N SER A 236 22.46 1.19 -3.26
CA SER A 236 21.36 1.81 -4.00
C SER A 236 21.83 3.08 -4.72
N GLU A 237 21.24 3.36 -5.87
CA GLU A 237 21.44 4.62 -6.59
C GLU A 237 20.51 5.69 -6.00
N ALA A 238 21.05 6.84 -5.63
CA ALA A 238 20.30 7.89 -4.95
C ALA A 238 19.88 9.01 -5.91
N PHE A 239 18.63 9.43 -5.79
CA PHE A 239 18.02 10.49 -6.59
C PHE A 239 17.45 11.59 -5.68
N THR A 240 17.47 12.82 -6.17
CA THR A 240 16.73 13.92 -5.54
C THR A 240 15.32 13.92 -6.10
N ILE A 241 14.31 13.95 -5.24
CA ILE A 241 12.90 14.09 -5.64
C ILE A 241 12.31 15.35 -5.03
N PHE A 242 11.35 15.96 -5.70
CA PHE A 242 10.70 17.17 -5.25
C PHE A 242 9.20 16.95 -5.02
N PRO A 243 8.57 17.71 -4.10
CA PRO A 243 7.12 17.68 -3.95
C PRO A 243 6.42 18.04 -5.25
N ILE A 244 5.35 17.33 -5.57
CA ILE A 244 4.51 17.59 -6.73
C ILE A 244 3.09 17.92 -6.28
N ASP A 245 2.39 18.73 -7.07
CA ASP A 245 0.97 19.00 -6.86
C ASP A 245 0.13 17.84 -7.39
N LEU A 246 -0.41 17.05 -6.45
CA LEU A 246 -1.25 15.89 -6.74
C LEU A 246 -2.70 16.26 -7.09
N GLU A 247 -3.10 17.52 -6.87
CA GLU A 247 -4.45 18.01 -7.16
C GLU A 247 -4.53 18.67 -8.55
N THR A 248 -3.46 19.35 -9.01
CA THR A 248 -3.52 20.22 -10.20
C THR A 248 -2.64 19.84 -11.41
N ALA A 249 -1.88 18.74 -11.41
CA ALA A 249 -1.06 18.31 -12.57
C ALA A 249 -0.92 16.77 -12.70
N PRO A 250 -0.56 16.19 -13.89
CA PRO A 250 -0.11 16.89 -15.10
C PRO A 250 -1.05 16.75 -16.33
N PRO A 251 -1.23 17.85 -17.09
CA PRO A 251 -1.72 17.81 -18.46
C PRO A 251 -0.61 17.27 -19.38
N GLU A 252 -0.71 15.99 -19.75
CA GLU A 252 0.06 15.29 -20.80
C GLU A 252 1.61 15.22 -20.69
N GLY A 253 2.29 16.15 -20.00
CA GLY A 253 3.77 16.25 -19.94
C GLY A 253 4.45 15.38 -18.87
N GLY A 254 3.71 14.89 -17.87
CA GLY A 254 4.27 14.22 -16.68
C GLY A 254 4.90 15.18 -15.68
N TYR A 255 5.45 14.64 -14.58
CA TYR A 255 6.16 15.43 -13.56
C TYR A 255 7.65 15.43 -13.86
N VAL A 256 8.21 16.54 -14.36
CA VAL A 256 9.63 16.65 -14.80
C VAL A 256 10.59 16.24 -13.68
N GLU A 257 10.22 16.47 -12.43
CA GLU A 257 10.95 16.10 -11.22
C GLU A 257 11.25 14.60 -11.10
N TYR A 258 10.54 13.76 -11.86
CA TYR A 258 10.65 12.30 -11.87
C TYR A 258 11.22 11.72 -13.17
N GLU A 259 11.65 12.55 -14.13
CA GLU A 259 12.15 12.10 -15.43
C GLU A 259 13.46 11.29 -15.30
N ASP A 260 14.43 11.80 -14.54
CA ASP A 260 15.70 11.12 -14.29
C ASP A 260 15.48 9.77 -13.58
N LEU A 261 14.55 9.75 -12.62
CA LEU A 261 14.18 8.55 -11.87
C LEU A 261 13.58 7.49 -12.80
N ALA A 262 12.63 7.87 -13.64
CA ALA A 262 12.01 6.97 -14.60
C ALA A 262 13.02 6.49 -15.65
N GLY A 263 13.93 7.35 -16.09
CA GLY A 263 15.03 6.96 -16.98
C GLY A 263 15.95 5.91 -16.36
N ALA A 264 16.21 5.98 -15.05
CA ALA A 264 16.98 4.97 -14.34
C ALA A 264 16.25 3.62 -14.26
N VAL A 265 14.94 3.63 -14.04
CA VAL A 265 14.10 2.41 -14.10
C VAL A 265 14.26 1.71 -15.43
N ILE A 266 14.04 2.42 -16.53
CA ILE A 266 14.12 1.84 -17.87
C ILE A 266 15.51 1.26 -18.12
N ARG A 267 16.58 2.00 -17.80
CA ARG A 267 17.95 1.50 -17.93
C ARG A 267 18.20 0.23 -17.13
N GLN A 268 17.74 0.15 -15.88
CA GLN A 268 17.96 -1.05 -15.07
C GLN A 268 17.16 -2.24 -15.60
N LEU A 269 15.91 -2.04 -15.98
CA LEU A 269 15.05 -3.10 -16.53
C LEU A 269 15.50 -3.59 -17.92
N GLU A 270 16.20 -2.76 -18.71
CA GLU A 270 16.79 -3.14 -20.00
C GLU A 270 18.14 -3.86 -19.86
N ASN A 271 18.90 -3.57 -18.80
CA ASN A 271 20.22 -4.18 -18.55
C ASN A 271 20.12 -5.50 -17.78
N ASP A 272 18.94 -5.88 -17.33
CA ASP A 272 18.64 -7.17 -16.74
C ASP A 272 18.21 -8.13 -17.86
N PRO A 273 19.12 -8.95 -18.41
CA PRO A 273 18.75 -9.90 -19.45
C PRO A 273 17.71 -10.85 -18.84
N ALA A 274 16.49 -10.77 -19.36
CA ALA A 274 15.47 -11.75 -19.08
C ALA A 274 15.97 -13.11 -19.58
N ASP A 275 16.53 -13.92 -18.66
CA ASP A 275 16.79 -15.35 -18.86
C ASP A 275 15.59 -16.17 -18.37
#